data_AF-A0ABD3MET8-F1
#
_entry.id   AF-A0ABD3MET8-F1
#
_cell.length_a   1.000
_cell.length_b   1.000
_cell.length_c   1.000
_cell.angle_alpha   90.00
_cell.angle_beta   90.00
_cell.angle_gamma   90.00
#
_symmetry.space_group_name_H-M   'P 1'
#
loop_
_entity.id
_entity.type
_entity.pdbx_description
1 polymer ?
#
loop_
_entity_poly.entity_id
_entity_poly.type
_entity_poly.pdbx_seq_one_letter_code
_entity_poly.pdbx_strand_id
1 'polypeptide(L)'
;MTTREDSKKRARDNGGSDEVVLVDDNNPPLTMSHIQDRIRQLLERLPSKDETAALTINDIPAMESWCRTVRAILRNYNLTLNFVAIANYQWEPDRPGHTGQSLAALRNQISLSTAQTNIVSSHISKVLTPALDRQLMKKRTIERENGEKEETYVYENVVNDPEMLQLNRDQLCDEALYKRQLMVSTMEQMCQCIDDYQKAEAGAAGGDGQRFSMAY
;
A
#
# COMPACT_ATOMS: atom_id res chain seq x y z
N MET A 1 -23.01 31.50 45.48
CA MET A 1 -22.78 31.99 44.11
C MET A 1 -21.36 31.62 43.73
N THR A 2 -21.25 30.52 42.98
CA THR A 2 -20.00 29.87 42.57
C THR A 2 -19.46 30.52 41.30
N THR A 3 -18.22 30.99 41.36
CA THR A 3 -17.43 31.48 40.23
C THR A 3 -17.07 30.33 39.30
N ARG A 4 -17.49 30.41 38.03
CA ARG A 4 -17.12 29.48 36.96
C ARG A 4 -15.75 29.85 36.41
N GLU A 5 -14.80 28.92 36.51
CA GLU A 5 -13.53 28.96 35.78
C GLU A 5 -13.77 28.60 34.31
N ASP A 6 -13.59 29.56 33.41
CA ASP A 6 -13.53 29.27 31.97
C ASP A 6 -12.15 28.73 31.61
N SER A 7 -12.16 27.49 31.11
CA SER A 7 -10.99 26.72 30.73
C SER A 7 -10.28 27.34 29.53
N LYS A 8 -9.04 27.79 29.73
CA LYS A 8 -8.08 28.17 28.68
C LYS A 8 -7.87 27.00 27.69
N LYS A 9 -8.49 27.07 26.51
CA LYS A 9 -8.07 26.27 25.36
C LYS A 9 -6.67 26.72 24.93
N ARG A 10 -5.70 25.82 25.08
CA ARG A 10 -4.32 25.98 24.60
C ARG A 10 -4.36 26.12 23.07
N ALA A 11 -3.97 27.29 22.57
CA ALA A 11 -3.60 27.45 21.17
C ALA A 11 -2.32 26.62 20.94
N ARG A 12 -2.42 25.58 20.12
CA ARG A 12 -1.25 24.90 19.57
C ARG A 12 -0.88 25.66 18.30
N ASP A 13 0.13 26.49 18.45
CA ASP A 13 0.93 27.01 17.35
C ASP A 13 1.59 25.81 16.67
N ASN A 14 1.11 25.46 15.48
CA ASN A 14 1.72 24.44 14.63
C ASN A 14 2.30 25.14 13.41
N GLY A 15 3.37 25.90 13.67
CA GLY A 15 4.32 26.37 12.66
C GLY A 15 5.03 25.18 12.05
N GLY A 16 4.44 24.65 10.99
CA GLY A 16 5.01 23.66 10.09
C GLY A 16 4.09 23.61 8.89
N SER A 17 4.60 23.97 7.73
CA SER A 17 3.90 23.87 6.46
C SER A 17 3.67 22.39 6.11
N ASP A 18 2.76 21.75 6.84
CA ASP A 18 1.96 20.68 6.27
C ASP A 18 1.08 21.39 5.25
N GLU A 19 1.51 21.31 4.00
CA GLU A 19 0.64 21.55 2.86
C GLU A 19 -0.51 20.54 3.02
N VAL A 20 -1.56 21.00 3.71
CA VAL A 20 -2.84 20.31 3.76
C VAL A 20 -3.27 20.28 2.31
N VAL A 21 -3.07 19.12 1.66
CA VAL A 21 -3.62 18.87 0.33
C VAL A 21 -5.13 18.85 0.51
N LEU A 22 -5.73 20.04 0.43
CA LEU A 22 -7.14 20.22 0.26
C LEU A 22 -7.47 19.56 -1.08
N VAL A 23 -8.31 18.55 -1.06
CA VAL A 23 -8.88 17.98 -2.29
C VAL A 23 -9.82 19.04 -2.85
N ASP A 24 -9.27 19.91 -3.70
CA ASP A 24 -9.98 20.94 -4.46
C ASP A 24 -10.16 20.48 -5.92
N ASP A 25 -10.78 21.33 -6.75
CA ASP A 25 -11.05 21.06 -8.17
C ASP A 25 -9.78 20.86 -9.03
N ASN A 26 -8.57 21.03 -8.47
CA ASN A 26 -7.30 20.74 -9.16
C ASN A 26 -6.92 19.25 -9.14
N ASN A 27 -7.66 18.41 -8.41
CA ASN A 27 -7.46 16.96 -8.37
C ASN A 27 -8.77 16.22 -8.65
N PRO A 28 -9.27 16.23 -9.92
CA PRO A 28 -10.57 15.66 -10.26
C PRO A 28 -10.63 14.16 -9.93
N PRO A 29 -11.84 13.61 -9.67
CA PRO A 29 -12.02 12.18 -9.48
C PRO A 29 -11.37 11.37 -10.60
N LEU A 30 -10.61 10.33 -10.23
CA LEU A 30 -9.92 9.51 -11.21
C LEU A 30 -10.92 8.76 -12.09
N THR A 31 -10.80 8.92 -13.40
CA THR A 31 -11.55 8.14 -14.38
C THR A 31 -11.00 6.71 -14.45
N MET A 32 -11.78 5.78 -14.99
CA MET A 32 -11.32 4.41 -15.22
C MET A 32 -10.03 4.34 -16.07
N SER A 33 -9.88 5.23 -17.05
CA SER A 33 -8.67 5.32 -17.87
C SER A 33 -7.47 5.82 -17.04
N HIS A 34 -7.63 6.84 -16.21
CA HIS A 34 -6.55 7.32 -15.33
C HIS A 34 -6.10 6.22 -14.34
N ILE A 35 -7.05 5.47 -13.79
CA ILE A 35 -6.78 4.34 -12.89
C ILE A 35 -5.97 3.27 -13.63
N GLN A 36 -6.39 2.92 -14.85
CA GLN A 36 -5.70 1.93 -15.67
C GLN A 36 -4.27 2.37 -16.02
N ASP A 37 -4.08 3.62 -16.43
CA ASP A 37 -2.76 4.17 -16.72
C ASP A 37 -1.86 4.15 -15.49
N ARG A 38 -2.43 4.42 -14.31
CA ARG A 38 -1.69 4.31 -13.05
C ARG A 38 -1.26 2.87 -12.77
N ILE A 39 -2.09 1.87 -13.05
CA ILE A 39 -1.72 0.46 -12.90
C ILE A 39 -0.60 0.09 -13.88
N ARG A 40 -0.67 0.54 -15.14
CA ARG A 40 0.40 0.34 -16.14
C ARG A 40 1.73 0.96 -15.71
N GLN A 41 1.72 2.18 -15.19
CA GLN A 41 2.92 2.83 -14.62
C GLN A 41 3.52 2.04 -13.45
N LEU A 42 2.68 1.40 -12.64
CA LEU A 42 3.14 0.57 -11.53
C LEU A 42 3.76 -0.75 -12.02
N LEU A 43 3.19 -1.35 -13.06
CA LEU A 43 3.75 -2.52 -13.75
C LEU A 43 5.15 -2.24 -14.31
N GLU A 44 5.34 -1.11 -14.97
CA GLU A 44 6.64 -0.68 -15.52
C GLU A 44 7.71 -0.47 -14.45
N ARG A 45 7.29 -0.15 -13.22
CA ARG A 45 8.20 0.08 -12.07
C ARG A 45 8.52 -1.19 -11.29
N LEU A 46 7.86 -2.32 -11.57
CA LEU A 46 8.19 -3.57 -10.92
C LEU A 46 9.64 -3.94 -11.24
N PRO A 47 10.40 -4.47 -10.27
CA PRO A 47 11.72 -5.01 -10.54
C PRO A 47 11.67 -5.97 -11.72
N SER A 48 12.66 -5.90 -12.61
CA SER A 48 12.75 -6.76 -13.78
C SER A 48 12.87 -8.23 -13.37
N LYS A 49 12.63 -9.12 -14.34
CA LYS A 49 12.81 -10.56 -14.12
C LYS A 49 14.25 -10.87 -13.69
N ASP A 50 15.22 -10.23 -14.34
CA ASP A 50 16.65 -10.48 -14.10
C ASP A 50 17.09 -9.94 -12.74
N GLU A 51 16.68 -8.71 -12.37
CA GLU A 51 16.92 -8.17 -11.03
C GLU A 51 16.30 -9.05 -9.93
N THR A 52 15.12 -9.61 -10.19
CA THR A 52 14.43 -10.49 -9.24
C THR A 52 15.11 -11.87 -9.16
N ALA A 53 15.57 -12.42 -10.29
CA ALA A 53 16.31 -13.68 -10.32
C ALA A 53 17.70 -13.59 -9.67
N ALA A 54 18.29 -12.40 -9.67
CA ALA A 54 19.58 -12.13 -9.04
C ALA A 54 19.52 -12.02 -7.50
N LEU A 55 18.32 -12.04 -6.90
CA LEU A 55 18.19 -11.99 -5.46
C LEU A 55 18.80 -13.22 -4.79
N THR A 56 19.65 -12.98 -3.80
CA THR A 56 20.24 -14.03 -2.98
C THR A 56 20.25 -13.60 -1.52
N ILE A 57 20.24 -14.55 -0.60
CA ILE A 57 20.27 -14.24 0.83
C ILE A 57 21.60 -13.61 1.28
N ASN A 58 22.67 -13.78 0.50
CA ASN A 58 23.98 -13.21 0.79
C ASN A 58 24.04 -11.70 0.51
N ASP A 59 23.09 -11.17 -0.26
CA ASP A 59 22.97 -9.74 -0.57
C ASP A 59 21.71 -9.15 0.09
N ILE A 60 21.78 -9.01 1.42
CA ILE A 60 20.71 -8.40 2.22
C ILE A 60 20.33 -7.00 1.72
N PRO A 61 21.28 -6.08 1.39
CA PRO A 61 20.93 -4.77 0.88
C PRO A 61 20.10 -4.82 -0.42
N ALA A 62 20.45 -5.68 -1.39
CA ALA A 62 19.69 -5.81 -2.62
C ALA A 62 18.28 -6.37 -2.37
N MET A 63 18.16 -7.40 -1.54
CA MET A 63 16.88 -7.99 -1.16
C MET A 63 15.98 -6.98 -0.42
N GLU A 64 16.51 -6.21 0.53
CA GLU A 64 15.74 -5.18 1.22
C GLU A 64 15.31 -4.05 0.27
N SER A 65 16.18 -3.66 -0.67
CA SER A 65 15.83 -2.69 -1.72
C SER A 65 14.66 -3.18 -2.57
N TRP A 66 14.73 -4.44 -3.04
CA TRP A 66 13.63 -5.07 -3.78
C TRP A 66 12.33 -5.08 -2.98
N CYS A 67 12.39 -5.50 -1.71
CA CYS A 67 11.25 -5.47 -0.80
C CYS A 67 10.63 -4.08 -0.65
N ARG A 68 11.45 -3.04 -0.50
CA ARG A 68 10.95 -1.66 -0.35
C ARG A 68 10.26 -1.17 -1.62
N THR A 69 10.85 -1.43 -2.78
CA THR A 69 10.27 -1.10 -4.09
C THR A 69 8.94 -1.80 -4.29
N VAL A 70 8.90 -3.12 -4.08
CA VAL A 70 7.67 -3.90 -4.22
C VAL A 70 6.61 -3.47 -3.22
N ARG A 71 6.96 -3.23 -1.95
CA ARG A 71 6.01 -2.72 -0.94
C ARG A 71 5.40 -1.39 -1.35
N ALA A 72 6.20 -0.46 -1.88
CA ALA A 72 5.72 0.84 -2.34
C ALA A 72 4.75 0.68 -3.53
N ILE A 73 5.07 -0.19 -4.47
CA ILE A 73 4.22 -0.51 -5.62
C ILE A 73 2.89 -1.13 -5.17
N LEU A 74 2.93 -2.15 -4.30
CA LEU A 74 1.73 -2.82 -3.80
C LEU A 74 0.83 -1.88 -3.00
N ARG A 75 1.41 -0.99 -2.18
CA ARG A 75 0.65 0.04 -1.45
C ARG A 75 -0.06 0.98 -2.42
N ASN A 76 0.64 1.46 -3.44
CA ASN A 76 0.06 2.33 -4.45
C ASN A 76 -1.02 1.61 -5.27
N TYR A 77 -0.78 0.35 -5.66
CA TYR A 77 -1.74 -0.46 -6.40
C TYR A 77 -3.03 -0.68 -5.59
N ASN A 78 -2.93 -1.11 -4.34
CA ASN A 78 -4.11 -1.31 -3.49
C ASN A 78 -4.87 0.00 -3.24
N LEU A 79 -4.18 1.13 -3.10
CA LEU A 79 -4.85 2.44 -3.04
C LEU A 79 -5.57 2.74 -4.36
N THR A 80 -4.92 2.49 -5.50
CA THR A 80 -5.51 2.67 -6.83
C THR A 80 -6.78 1.83 -7.03
N LEU A 81 -6.83 0.59 -6.53
CA LEU A 81 -8.02 -0.26 -6.61
C LEU A 81 -9.25 0.31 -5.88
N ASN A 82 -9.06 1.08 -4.81
CA ASN A 82 -10.17 1.71 -4.09
C ASN A 82 -10.92 2.72 -4.98
N PHE A 83 -10.22 3.36 -5.93
CA PHE A 83 -10.83 4.30 -6.87
C PHE A 83 -11.67 3.60 -7.96
N VAL A 84 -11.43 2.31 -8.25
CA VAL A 84 -12.24 1.56 -9.23
C VAL A 84 -13.69 1.46 -8.77
N ALA A 85 -13.91 1.19 -7.48
CA ALA A 85 -15.25 1.10 -6.92
C ALA A 85 -15.97 2.46 -6.94
N ILE A 86 -15.23 3.54 -6.65
CA ILE A 86 -15.75 4.91 -6.62
C ILE A 86 -16.10 5.39 -8.04
N ALA A 87 -15.18 5.25 -8.99
CA ALA A 87 -15.36 5.69 -10.38
C ALA A 87 -16.50 4.95 -11.10
N ASN A 88 -16.85 3.74 -10.63
CA ASN A 88 -17.90 2.92 -11.19
C ASN A 88 -19.20 2.93 -10.38
N TYR A 89 -19.36 3.84 -9.41
CA TYR A 89 -20.62 3.94 -8.69
C TYR A 89 -21.74 4.40 -9.63
N GLN A 90 -22.77 3.58 -9.81
CA GLN A 90 -24.04 3.96 -10.43
C GLN A 90 -25.16 3.25 -9.67
N TRP A 91 -26.33 3.87 -9.62
CA TRP A 91 -27.52 3.29 -9.02
C TRP A 91 -27.98 2.04 -9.82
N GLU A 92 -28.30 0.95 -9.14
CA GLU A 92 -28.47 -0.38 -9.76
C GLU A 92 -29.58 -0.54 -10.83
N PRO A 93 -30.71 0.18 -10.81
CA PRO A 93 -31.77 -0.06 -11.80
C PRO A 93 -31.49 0.49 -13.21
N ASP A 94 -30.40 1.24 -13.41
CA ASP A 94 -30.08 1.87 -14.70
C ASP A 94 -29.09 1.08 -15.58
N ARG A 95 -28.74 -0.17 -15.21
CA ARG A 95 -27.70 -0.93 -15.93
C ARG A 95 -28.24 -2.04 -16.84
N PRO A 96 -27.85 -2.06 -18.13
CA PRO A 96 -28.12 -3.19 -19.00
C PRO A 96 -27.34 -4.45 -18.58
N GLY A 97 -27.91 -5.63 -18.86
CA GLY A 97 -27.44 -6.92 -18.32
C GLY A 97 -25.97 -7.28 -18.64
N HIS A 98 -25.46 -6.94 -19.81
CA HIS A 98 -24.06 -7.21 -20.19
C HIS A 98 -23.04 -6.36 -19.41
N THR A 99 -23.43 -5.13 -19.07
CA THR A 99 -22.66 -4.22 -18.23
C THR A 99 -22.63 -4.70 -16.78
N GLY A 100 -23.73 -5.26 -16.29
CA GLY A 100 -23.82 -5.87 -14.96
C GLY A 100 -22.88 -7.08 -14.79
N GLN A 101 -22.79 -7.95 -15.80
CA GLN A 101 -21.86 -9.10 -15.77
C GLN A 101 -20.39 -8.66 -15.73
N SER A 102 -20.03 -7.67 -16.56
CA SER A 102 -18.66 -7.12 -16.60
C SER A 102 -18.28 -6.43 -15.29
N LEU A 103 -19.24 -5.73 -14.65
CA LEU A 103 -19.06 -5.13 -13.34
C LEU A 103 -18.86 -6.18 -12.23
N ALA A 104 -19.63 -7.28 -12.26
CA ALA A 104 -19.46 -8.38 -11.31
C ALA A 104 -18.06 -9.02 -11.44
N ALA A 105 -17.60 -9.24 -12.67
CA ALA A 105 -16.24 -9.72 -12.92
C ALA A 105 -15.17 -8.75 -12.38
N LEU A 106 -15.34 -7.45 -12.62
CA LEU A 106 -14.44 -6.42 -12.10
C LEU A 106 -14.40 -6.38 -10.57
N ARG A 107 -15.57 -6.46 -9.90
CA ARG A 107 -15.67 -6.51 -8.42
C ARG A 107 -14.98 -7.75 -7.87
N ASN A 108 -15.20 -8.92 -8.48
CA ASN A 108 -14.53 -10.16 -8.08
C ASN A 108 -13.01 -10.04 -8.26
N GLN A 109 -12.55 -9.42 -9.35
CA GLN A 109 -11.14 -9.21 -9.60
C GLN A 109 -10.49 -8.27 -8.57
N ILE A 110 -11.19 -7.25 -8.07
CA ILE A 110 -10.68 -6.37 -7.00
C ILE A 110 -10.44 -7.19 -5.72
N SER A 111 -11.40 -8.04 -5.35
CA SER A 111 -11.27 -8.91 -4.16
C SER A 111 -10.11 -9.89 -4.32
N LEU A 112 -10.03 -10.56 -5.47
CA LEU A 112 -8.95 -11.50 -5.78
C LEU A 112 -7.58 -10.83 -5.81
N SER A 113 -7.47 -9.67 -6.47
CA SER A 113 -6.24 -8.89 -6.55
C SER A 113 -5.74 -8.47 -5.17
N THR A 114 -6.65 -8.06 -4.29
CA THR A 114 -6.31 -7.69 -2.91
C THR A 114 -5.77 -8.90 -2.14
N ALA A 115 -6.41 -10.06 -2.29
CA ALA A 115 -5.94 -11.29 -1.66
C ALA A 115 -4.54 -11.71 -2.16
N GLN A 116 -4.31 -11.66 -3.48
CA GLN A 116 -3.04 -12.02 -4.11
C GLN A 116 -1.91 -11.07 -3.70
N THR A 117 -2.15 -9.75 -3.69
CA THR A 117 -1.13 -8.77 -3.29
C THR A 117 -0.80 -8.85 -1.81
N ASN A 118 -1.76 -9.26 -0.96
CA ASN A 118 -1.52 -9.48 0.46
C ASN A 118 -0.57 -10.64 0.76
N ILE A 119 -0.53 -11.67 -0.08
CA ILE A 119 0.45 -12.77 0.06
C ILE A 119 1.87 -12.22 0.00
N VAL A 120 2.15 -11.38 -1.00
CA VAL A 120 3.47 -10.77 -1.20
C VAL A 120 3.76 -9.73 -0.12
N SER A 121 2.80 -8.84 0.17
CA SER A 121 2.93 -7.79 1.17
C SER A 121 3.20 -8.34 2.58
N SER A 122 2.52 -9.42 2.95
CA SER A 122 2.71 -10.10 4.24
C SER A 122 4.13 -10.65 4.38
N HIS A 123 4.66 -11.32 3.36
CA HIS A 123 6.04 -11.84 3.40
C HIS A 123 7.07 -10.71 3.49
N ILE A 124 6.91 -9.66 2.67
CA ILE A 124 7.79 -8.49 2.73
C ILE A 124 7.78 -7.85 4.13
N SER A 125 6.63 -7.82 4.80
CA SER A 125 6.52 -7.26 6.15
C SER A 125 7.29 -8.09 7.18
N LYS A 126 7.31 -9.43 7.04
CA LYS A 126 8.12 -10.29 7.91
C LYS A 126 9.63 -10.04 7.76
N VAL A 127 10.08 -9.58 6.59
CA VAL A 127 11.49 -9.27 6.32
C VAL A 127 11.85 -7.84 6.72
N LEU A 128 11.04 -6.84 6.34
CA LEU A 128 11.34 -5.43 6.58
C LEU A 128 10.96 -4.93 7.98
N THR A 129 10.00 -5.59 8.63
CA THR A 129 9.50 -5.19 9.96
C THR A 129 9.48 -6.41 10.89
N PRO A 130 10.64 -6.99 11.23
CA PRO A 130 10.72 -8.08 12.20
C PRO A 130 10.31 -7.60 13.60
N ALA A 131 9.89 -8.53 14.45
CA ALA A 131 9.65 -8.24 15.86
C ALA A 131 10.96 -7.84 16.54
N LEU A 132 10.93 -6.72 17.26
CA LEU A 132 12.08 -6.16 17.97
C LEU A 132 11.81 -6.16 19.48
N ASP A 133 12.78 -6.63 20.24
CA ASP A 133 12.77 -6.56 21.70
C ASP A 133 13.78 -5.52 22.18
N ARG A 134 13.39 -4.74 23.19
CA ARG A 134 14.28 -3.76 23.81
C ARG A 134 15.11 -4.44 24.90
N GLN A 135 16.39 -4.63 24.65
CA GLN A 135 17.32 -5.31 25.56
C GLN A 135 18.30 -4.33 26.19
N LEU A 136 18.64 -4.55 27.47
CA LEU A 136 19.68 -3.79 28.17
C LEU A 136 21.06 -4.30 27.74
N MET A 137 21.80 -3.50 27.01
CA MET A 137 23.11 -3.88 26.47
C MET A 137 24.25 -3.54 27.43
N LYS A 138 24.13 -2.41 28.15
CA LYS A 138 25.20 -1.95 29.03
C LYS A 138 24.65 -1.20 30.23
N LYS A 139 25.13 -1.58 31.42
CA LYS A 139 25.02 -0.77 32.64
C LYS A 139 26.39 -0.14 32.89
N ARG A 140 26.45 1.19 32.91
CA ARG A 140 27.65 1.94 33.33
C ARG A 140 27.36 2.56 34.69
N THR A 141 28.15 2.21 35.69
CA THR A 141 28.09 2.86 37.01
C THR A 141 29.32 3.74 37.15
N ILE A 142 29.10 5.04 37.35
CA ILE A 142 30.15 6.02 37.66
C ILE A 142 29.95 6.43 39.12
N GLU A 143 30.97 6.23 39.95
CA GLU A 143 30.97 6.67 41.34
C GLU A 143 31.51 8.09 41.38
N ARG A 144 30.68 9.06 41.79
CA ARG A 144 31.06 10.47 41.91
C ARG A 144 31.82 10.69 43.21
N GLU A 145 32.65 11.74 43.28
CA GLU A 145 33.48 12.08 44.45
C GLU A 145 32.68 12.24 45.75
N ASN A 146 31.37 12.48 45.65
CA ASN A 146 30.45 12.64 46.77
C ASN A 146 29.95 11.29 47.35
N GLY A 147 30.39 10.15 46.80
CA GLY A 147 29.88 8.81 47.15
C GLY A 147 28.56 8.43 46.46
N GLU A 148 28.00 9.31 45.63
CA GLU A 148 26.81 9.02 44.81
C GLU A 148 27.17 8.17 43.58
N LYS A 149 26.36 7.13 43.32
CA LYS A 149 26.50 6.26 42.15
C LYS A 149 25.55 6.73 41.05
N GLU A 150 26.11 7.13 39.92
CA GLU A 150 25.36 7.43 38.71
C GLU A 150 25.30 6.18 37.83
N GLU A 151 24.09 5.65 37.62
CA GLU A 151 23.87 4.47 36.78
C GLU A 151 23.27 4.88 35.43
N THR A 152 24.01 4.66 34.34
CA THR A 152 23.53 4.83 32.98
C THR A 152 23.21 3.48 32.35
N TYR A 153 22.00 3.33 31.84
CA TYR A 153 21.51 2.13 31.16
C TYR A 153 21.41 2.37 29.66
N VAL A 154 22.13 1.59 28.85
CA VAL A 154 22.07 1.64 27.38
C VAL A 154 21.21 0.47 26.89
N TYR A 155 20.10 0.81 26.23
CA TYR A 155 19.17 -0.16 25.65
C TYR A 155 19.29 -0.16 24.13
N GLU A 156 19.24 -1.33 23.50
CA GLU A 156 19.18 -1.48 22.04
C GLU A 156 17.97 -2.32 21.64
N ASN A 157 17.46 -2.07 20.44
CA ASN A 157 16.41 -2.90 19.85
C ASN A 157 17.09 -4.05 19.11
N VAL A 158 16.85 -5.27 19.59
CA VAL A 158 17.40 -6.50 19.03
C VAL A 158 16.27 -7.27 18.37
N VAL A 159 16.56 -7.95 17.26
CA VAL A 159 15.59 -8.85 16.61
C VAL A 159 15.26 -9.98 17.59
N ASN A 160 13.97 -10.18 17.86
CA ASN A 160 13.48 -11.18 18.81
C ASN A 160 13.88 -12.60 18.39
N ASP A 161 13.68 -12.93 17.10
CA ASP A 161 14.02 -14.23 16.53
C ASP A 161 14.85 -14.08 15.23
N PRO A 162 16.19 -14.13 15.33
CA PRO A 162 17.07 -14.02 14.17
C PRO A 162 16.97 -15.21 13.21
N GLU A 163 16.69 -16.43 13.70
CA GLU A 163 16.59 -17.63 12.87
C GLU A 163 15.32 -17.58 12.01
N MET A 164 14.19 -17.15 12.59
CA MET A 164 12.96 -16.94 11.85
C MET A 164 13.10 -15.81 10.83
N LEU A 165 13.82 -14.73 11.16
CA LEU A 165 14.12 -13.68 10.18
C LEU A 165 14.95 -14.23 9.00
N GLN A 166 15.95 -15.06 9.28
CA GLN A 166 16.76 -15.70 8.25
C GLN A 166 15.90 -16.62 7.36
N LEU A 167 15.07 -17.47 7.95
CA LEU A 167 14.14 -18.33 7.21
C LEU A 167 13.19 -17.52 6.29
N ASN A 168 12.66 -16.40 6.78
CA ASN A 168 11.81 -15.53 5.98
C ASN A 168 12.57 -14.94 4.78
N ARG A 169 13.87 -14.63 4.92
CA ARG A 169 14.71 -14.12 3.84
C ARG A 169 15.01 -15.19 2.80
N ASP A 170 15.31 -16.41 3.24
CA ASP A 170 15.54 -17.56 2.36
C ASP A 170 14.31 -17.82 1.48
N GLN A 171 13.15 -18.01 2.12
CA GLN A 171 11.87 -18.22 1.43
C GLN A 171 11.50 -17.06 0.51
N LEU A 172 11.86 -15.82 0.86
CA LEU A 172 11.60 -14.68 0.00
C LEU A 172 12.40 -14.79 -1.30
N CYS A 173 13.70 -15.08 -1.21
CA CYS A 173 14.58 -15.20 -2.37
C CYS A 173 14.15 -16.36 -3.28
N ASP A 174 13.88 -17.54 -2.71
CA ASP A 174 13.49 -18.74 -3.45
C ASP A 174 12.20 -18.55 -4.26
N GLU A 175 11.26 -17.80 -3.70
CA GLU A 175 9.93 -17.59 -4.30
C GLU A 175 9.81 -16.24 -5.02
N ALA A 176 10.86 -15.41 -5.05
CA ALA A 176 10.79 -14.02 -5.51
C ALA A 176 10.25 -13.90 -6.95
N LEU A 177 10.68 -14.81 -7.84
CA LEU A 177 10.22 -14.85 -9.22
C LEU A 177 8.72 -15.16 -9.33
N TYR A 178 8.21 -16.10 -8.54
CA TYR A 178 6.79 -16.42 -8.52
C TYR A 178 5.96 -15.28 -7.92
N LYS A 179 6.46 -14.63 -6.87
CA LYS A 179 5.81 -13.44 -6.29
C LYS A 179 5.77 -12.30 -7.28
N ARG A 180 6.85 -12.06 -8.03
CA ARG A 180 6.86 -11.09 -9.14
C ARG A 180 5.82 -11.45 -10.20
N GLN A 181 5.78 -12.70 -10.64
CA GLN A 181 4.83 -13.12 -11.67
C GLN A 181 3.38 -13.01 -11.20
N LEU A 182 3.11 -13.32 -9.93
CA LEU A 182 1.82 -13.13 -9.31
C LEU A 182 1.39 -11.66 -9.39
N MET A 183 2.27 -10.73 -9.03
CA MET A 183 1.98 -9.29 -9.12
C MET A 183 1.73 -8.82 -10.55
N VAL A 184 2.61 -9.20 -11.49
CA VAL A 184 2.48 -8.85 -12.91
C VAL A 184 1.13 -9.33 -13.44
N SER A 185 0.84 -10.62 -13.29
CA SER A 185 -0.40 -11.23 -13.81
C SER A 185 -1.64 -10.61 -13.16
N THR A 186 -1.59 -10.30 -11.86
CA THR A 186 -2.69 -9.67 -11.12
C THR A 186 -3.01 -8.29 -11.67
N MET A 187 -1.98 -7.46 -11.87
CA MET A 187 -2.14 -6.09 -12.36
C MET A 187 -2.57 -6.06 -13.83
N GLU A 188 -1.99 -6.91 -14.68
CA GLU A 188 -2.40 -7.06 -16.09
C GLU A 188 -3.86 -7.51 -16.20
N GLN A 189 -4.27 -8.50 -15.41
CA GLN A 189 -5.65 -8.97 -15.38
C GLN A 189 -6.61 -7.87 -14.92
N MET A 190 -6.22 -7.06 -13.94
CA MET A 190 -7.02 -5.89 -13.54
C MET A 190 -7.18 -4.89 -14.70
N CYS A 191 -6.12 -4.56 -15.43
CA CYS A 191 -6.20 -3.71 -16.62
C CYS A 191 -7.18 -4.28 -17.65
N GLN A 192 -7.14 -5.59 -17.90
CA GLN A 192 -8.05 -6.27 -18.82
C GLN A 192 -9.51 -6.19 -18.35
N CYS A 193 -9.78 -6.43 -17.05
CA CYS A 193 -11.13 -6.30 -16.51
C CYS A 193 -11.67 -4.86 -16.61
N ILE A 194 -10.80 -3.86 -16.45
CA ILE A 194 -11.16 -2.45 -16.67
C ILE A 194 -11.53 -2.21 -18.14
N ASP A 195 -10.73 -2.70 -19.08
CA ASP A 195 -11.01 -2.58 -20.52
C ASP A 195 -12.33 -3.22 -20.92
N ASP A 196 -12.57 -4.45 -20.44
CA ASP A 196 -13.79 -5.20 -20.76
C ASP A 196 -15.04 -4.50 -20.22
N TYR A 197 -14.95 -3.96 -19.00
CA TYR A 197 -16.02 -3.13 -18.44
C TYR A 197 -16.27 -1.85 -19.25
N GLN A 198 -15.21 -1.12 -19.62
CA GLN A 198 -15.35 0.11 -20.41
C GLN A 198 -15.96 -0.17 -21.80
N LYS A 199 -15.59 -1.28 -22.44
CA LYS A 199 -16.20 -1.73 -23.71
C LYS A 199 -17.68 -2.07 -23.55
N ALA A 200 -18.05 -2.75 -22.47
CA ALA A 200 -19.45 -3.08 -22.17
C ALA A 200 -20.29 -1.81 -21.93
N GLU A 201 -19.74 -0.83 -21.19
CA GLU A 201 -20.38 0.48 -20.97
C GLU A 201 -20.55 1.27 -22.28
N ALA A 202 -19.55 1.27 -23.16
CA ALA A 202 -19.64 1.92 -24.47
C ALA A 202 -20.67 1.25 -25.40
N GLY A 203 -20.71 -0.08 -25.41
CA GLY A 203 -21.70 -0.85 -26.17
C GLY A 203 -23.13 -0.65 -25.68
N ALA A 204 -23.31 -0.44 -24.37
CA ALA A 204 -24.59 -0.09 -23.78
C ALA A 204 -25.04 1.34 -24.14
N ALA A 205 -24.13 2.31 -24.17
CA ALA A 205 -24.44 3.70 -24.49
C ALA A 205 -24.79 3.94 -25.98
N GLY A 206 -24.44 3.00 -26.87
CA GLY A 206 -24.81 3.05 -28.29
C GLY A 206 -26.26 2.69 -28.60
N GLY A 207 -27.05 2.30 -27.60
CA GLY A 207 -28.45 1.87 -27.75
C GLY A 207 -29.50 2.95 -27.51
N ASP A 208 -29.24 3.93 -26.65
CA ASP A 208 -30.15 5.04 -26.40
C ASP A 208 -29.35 6.28 -25.99
N GLY A 209 -29.41 7.30 -26.85
CA GLY A 209 -28.74 8.58 -26.66
C GLY A 209 -29.33 9.39 -25.53
N GLN A 210 -28.92 9.11 -24.29
CA GLN A 210 -28.93 10.05 -23.17
C GLN A 210 -28.15 9.45 -21.99
N ARG A 211 -26.87 9.76 -21.89
CA ARG A 211 -26.22 9.79 -20.58
C ARG A 211 -25.96 11.24 -20.21
N PHE A 212 -26.69 11.66 -19.20
CA PHE A 212 -26.51 12.92 -18.52
C PHE A 212 -25.06 13.06 -18.07
N SER A 213 -24.43 14.14 -18.56
CA SER A 213 -23.31 14.79 -17.89
C SER A 213 -23.67 14.98 -16.42
N MET A 214 -22.96 14.31 -15.50
CA MET A 214 -22.92 14.82 -14.13
C MET A 214 -22.20 16.16 -14.20
N ALA A 215 -22.97 17.23 -14.08
CA ALA A 215 -22.44 18.52 -13.71
C ALA A 215 -21.75 18.35 -12.35
N TYR A 216 -20.44 18.53 -12.35
CA TYR A 216 -19.75 19.11 -11.22
C TYR A 216 -19.50 20.57 -11.57
#